data_AF-A0A1E7GA91-F1
#
_entry.id   AF-A0A1E7GA91-F1
#
_cell.length_a   1.000
_cell.length_b   1.000
_cell.length_c   1.000
_cell.angle_alpha   90.00
_cell.angle_beta   90.00
_cell.angle_gamma   90.00
#
_symmetry.space_group_name_H-M   'P 1'
#
loop_
_entity.id
_entity.type
_entity.pdbx_description
1 polymer ?
#
loop_
_entity_poly.entity_id
_entity_poly.type
_entity_poly.pdbx_seq_one_letter_code
_entity_poly.pdbx_strand_id
1 'polypeptide(L)'
;MLYPGDNCYETGADGHIITLHNNENTIDPTYQQMVNFIKSDQTDKIPYNYSSFECTDFAERVHNNAEAAGYKCAWVDINFVNNGAVHACNAFNTVDRGLVFIDCTNYGNRDNDKIVDLKVGKGYKPEGIGDCCYIYYSMGIVKNYQIYW
;
A
#
# COMPACT_ATOMS: atom_id res chain seq x y z
N MET A 1 -10.45 -4.80 -20.25
CA MET A 1 -10.32 -3.40 -20.69
C MET A 1 -9.54 -2.64 -19.62
N LEU A 2 -8.24 -2.45 -19.82
CA LEU A 2 -7.42 -1.63 -18.92
C LEU A 2 -7.94 -0.18 -19.01
N TYR A 3 -8.27 0.45 -17.88
CA TYR A 3 -8.73 1.84 -17.86
C TYR A 3 -7.61 2.73 -18.44
N PRO A 4 -7.86 3.52 -19.50
CA PRO A 4 -6.85 4.37 -20.10
C PRO A 4 -6.69 5.62 -19.22
N GLY A 5 -5.83 5.54 -18.20
CA GLY A 5 -5.57 6.68 -17.31
C GLY A 5 -4.47 6.46 -16.27
N ASP A 6 -4.36 5.27 -15.68
CA ASP A 6 -3.61 5.09 -14.42
C ASP A 6 -2.38 4.17 -14.58
N ASN A 7 -1.58 4.37 -15.63
CA ASN A 7 -0.29 3.69 -15.69
C ASN A 7 0.63 4.27 -14.61
N CYS A 8 1.03 3.45 -13.64
CA CYS A 8 2.13 3.76 -12.74
C CYS A 8 3.45 3.69 -13.54
N TYR A 9 4.25 4.76 -13.51
CA TYR A 9 5.55 4.82 -14.18
C TYR A 9 6.72 4.74 -13.19
N GLU A 10 6.44 4.33 -11.96
CA GLU A 10 7.43 4.15 -10.91
C GLU A 10 8.22 2.84 -11.11
N THR A 11 9.36 2.74 -10.43
CA THR A 11 10.21 1.56 -10.48
C THR A 11 10.32 0.88 -9.12
N GLY A 12 10.43 -0.45 -9.15
CA GLY A 12 10.87 -1.26 -8.00
C GLY A 12 12.34 -1.03 -7.67
N ALA A 13 12.80 -1.58 -6.55
CA ALA A 13 14.17 -1.40 -6.06
C ALA A 13 15.26 -1.87 -7.06
N ASP A 14 14.95 -2.88 -7.89
CA ASP A 14 15.86 -3.41 -8.91
C ASP A 14 15.78 -2.68 -10.26
N GLY A 15 14.94 -1.64 -10.35
CA GLY A 15 14.74 -0.82 -11.55
C GLY A 15 13.70 -1.36 -12.54
N HIS A 16 12.98 -2.44 -12.21
CA HIS A 16 11.84 -2.86 -13.03
C HIS A 16 10.68 -1.86 -12.92
N ILE A 17 9.85 -1.77 -13.96
CA ILE A 17 8.67 -0.90 -13.97
C ILE A 17 7.56 -1.58 -13.19
N ILE A 18 6.95 -0.85 -12.24
CA ILE A 18 5.79 -1.32 -11.49
C ILE A 18 4.65 -1.64 -12.45
N THR A 19 4.18 -2.90 -12.41
CA THR A 19 3.15 -3.44 -13.30
C THR A 19 1.94 -3.89 -12.48
N LEU A 20 0.86 -3.12 -12.59
CA LEU A 20 -0.40 -3.40 -11.91
C LEU A 20 -1.29 -4.32 -12.75
N HIS A 21 -1.62 -5.49 -12.20
CA HIS A 21 -2.44 -6.51 -12.84
C HIS A 21 -3.91 -6.39 -12.42
N ASN A 22 -4.60 -5.42 -13.00
CA ASN A 22 -6.00 -5.15 -12.67
C ASN A 22 -6.93 -6.23 -13.25
N ASN A 23 -7.92 -6.66 -12.47
CA ASN A 23 -8.92 -7.63 -12.87
C ASN A 23 -10.32 -7.00 -12.81
N GLU A 24 -10.97 -6.89 -13.97
CA GLU A 24 -12.29 -6.23 -14.10
C GLU A 24 -13.42 -6.88 -13.30
N ASN A 25 -13.22 -8.11 -12.82
CA ASN A 25 -14.21 -8.85 -12.04
C ASN A 25 -13.97 -8.75 -10.53
N THR A 26 -12.98 -7.96 -10.08
CA THR A 26 -12.79 -7.72 -8.65
C THR A 26 -13.87 -6.82 -8.09
N ILE A 27 -14.06 -6.93 -6.77
CA ILE A 27 -15.06 -6.16 -6.04
C ILE A 27 -14.40 -5.25 -5.02
N ASP A 28 -15.08 -4.15 -4.70
CA ASP A 28 -14.81 -3.37 -3.50
C ASP A 28 -15.11 -4.26 -2.27
N PRO A 29 -14.12 -4.57 -1.41
CA PRO A 29 -14.33 -5.43 -0.24
C PRO A 29 -15.10 -4.72 0.87
N THR A 30 -15.65 -5.46 1.82
CA THR A 30 -15.93 -4.89 3.16
C THR A 30 -14.61 -4.67 3.90
N TYR A 31 -14.60 -3.78 4.88
CA TYR A 31 -13.44 -3.57 5.75
C TYR A 31 -12.95 -4.89 6.38
N GLN A 32 -13.87 -5.76 6.82
CA GLN A 32 -13.49 -7.04 7.40
C GLN A 32 -12.85 -7.99 6.37
N GLN A 33 -13.36 -8.03 5.13
CA GLN A 33 -12.73 -8.82 4.06
C GLN A 33 -11.34 -8.29 3.73
N MET A 34 -11.17 -6.97 3.63
CA MET A 34 -9.86 -6.35 3.45
C MET A 34 -8.89 -6.74 4.57
N VAL A 35 -9.28 -6.58 5.84
CA VAL A 35 -8.42 -6.98 6.98
C VAL A 35 -8.05 -8.46 6.92
N ASN A 36 -9.01 -9.34 6.59
CA ASN A 36 -8.74 -10.77 6.49
C ASN A 36 -7.78 -11.10 5.34
N PHE A 37 -7.93 -10.42 4.19
CA PHE A 37 -7.01 -10.55 3.05
C PHE A 37 -5.61 -10.12 3.44
N ILE A 38 -5.44 -8.90 3.97
CA ILE A 38 -4.14 -8.35 4.36
C ILE A 38 -3.42 -9.29 5.33
N LYS A 39 -4.10 -9.75 6.39
CA LYS A 39 -3.52 -10.72 7.34
C LYS A 39 -3.15 -12.08 6.75
N SER A 40 -3.76 -12.47 5.63
CA SER A 40 -3.48 -13.73 4.95
C SER A 40 -2.36 -13.61 3.92
N ASP A 41 -2.19 -12.41 3.38
CA ASP A 41 -1.08 -12.05 2.51
C ASP A 41 0.24 -12.16 3.29
N GLN A 42 1.32 -12.54 2.60
CA GLN A 42 2.62 -12.77 3.24
C GLN A 42 3.68 -11.78 2.78
N THR A 43 3.28 -10.74 2.04
CA THR A 43 4.21 -9.75 1.49
C THR A 43 4.96 -9.03 2.61
N ASP A 44 4.28 -8.75 3.73
CA ASP A 44 4.88 -8.16 4.93
C ASP A 44 5.98 -9.03 5.57
N LYS A 45 6.14 -10.30 5.18
CA LYS A 45 7.20 -11.20 5.66
C LYS A 45 8.47 -11.12 4.82
N ILE A 46 8.41 -10.47 3.66
CA ILE A 46 9.59 -10.22 2.82
C ILE A 46 10.43 -9.16 3.53
N PRO A 47 11.74 -9.37 3.76
CA PRO A 47 12.59 -8.35 4.33
C PRO A 47 12.79 -7.18 3.37
N TYR A 48 12.73 -5.95 3.87
CA TYR A 48 13.12 -4.78 3.08
C TYR A 48 14.58 -4.87 2.63
N ASN A 49 14.80 -4.63 1.34
CA ASN A 49 16.11 -4.60 0.73
C ASN A 49 16.19 -3.49 -0.32
N TYR A 50 17.00 -2.48 -0.06
CA TYR A 50 17.22 -1.33 -0.95
C TYR A 50 17.68 -1.69 -2.37
N SER A 51 18.18 -2.90 -2.61
CA SER A 51 18.62 -3.34 -3.94
C SER A 51 17.63 -4.25 -4.66
N SER A 52 16.58 -4.73 -3.99
CA SER A 52 15.73 -5.78 -4.57
C SER A 52 14.27 -5.82 -4.15
N PHE A 53 13.89 -5.17 -3.04
CA PHE A 53 12.51 -5.17 -2.57
C PHE A 53 12.26 -4.03 -1.58
N GLU A 54 11.67 -2.95 -2.05
CA GLU A 54 11.33 -1.76 -1.28
C GLU A 54 9.85 -1.41 -1.35
N CYS A 55 9.45 -0.30 -0.72
CA CYS A 55 8.03 0.06 -0.55
C CYS A 55 7.19 -0.02 -1.84
N THR A 56 7.76 0.35 -2.99
CA THR A 56 7.12 0.28 -4.31
C THR A 56 6.81 -1.18 -4.70
N ASP A 57 7.75 -2.10 -4.48
CA ASP A 57 7.62 -3.55 -4.70
C ASP A 57 6.64 -4.21 -3.72
N PHE A 58 6.66 -3.82 -2.45
CA PHE A 58 5.68 -4.29 -1.44
C PHE A 58 4.26 -3.94 -1.90
N ALA A 59 4.03 -2.67 -2.25
CA ALA A 59 2.72 -2.19 -2.67
C ALA A 59 2.26 -2.82 -3.98
N GLU A 60 3.17 -3.03 -4.96
CA GLU A 60 2.85 -3.74 -6.21
C GLU A 60 2.40 -5.17 -5.93
N ARG A 61 3.13 -5.89 -5.08
CA ARG A 61 2.81 -7.27 -4.78
C ARG A 61 1.48 -7.41 -4.05
N VAL A 62 1.19 -6.55 -3.06
CA VAL A 62 -0.11 -6.56 -2.37
C VAL A 62 -1.26 -6.22 -3.32
N HIS A 63 -1.07 -5.24 -4.21
CA HIS A 63 -2.04 -4.92 -5.26
C HIS A 63 -2.37 -6.15 -6.11
N ASN A 64 -1.34 -6.77 -6.68
CA ASN A 64 -1.49 -7.90 -7.59
C ASN A 64 -2.09 -9.14 -6.88
N ASN A 65 -1.73 -9.37 -5.62
CA ASN A 65 -2.30 -10.46 -4.81
C ASN A 65 -3.78 -10.20 -4.47
N ALA A 66 -4.16 -8.96 -4.19
CA ALA A 66 -5.56 -8.58 -3.91
C ALA A 66 -6.44 -8.76 -5.15
N GLU A 67 -5.99 -8.27 -6.30
CA GLU A 67 -6.68 -8.40 -7.58
C GLU A 67 -6.87 -9.89 -7.96
N ALA A 68 -5.84 -10.71 -7.72
CA ALA A 68 -5.91 -12.16 -7.90
C ALA A 68 -6.87 -12.85 -6.91
N ALA A 69 -7.02 -12.32 -5.70
CA ALA A 69 -7.97 -12.78 -4.70
C ALA A 69 -9.41 -12.28 -4.92
N GLY A 70 -9.64 -11.44 -5.94
CA GLY A 70 -10.95 -10.90 -6.27
C GLY A 70 -11.30 -9.59 -5.56
N TYR A 71 -10.33 -8.93 -4.93
CA TYR A 71 -10.54 -7.66 -4.23
C TYR A 71 -9.84 -6.53 -4.97
N LYS A 72 -10.60 -5.47 -5.25
CA LYS A 72 -10.06 -4.28 -5.88
C LYS A 72 -9.10 -3.57 -4.94
N CYS A 73 -7.87 -3.37 -5.40
CA CYS A 73 -6.82 -2.70 -4.64
C CYS A 73 -6.22 -1.60 -5.51
N ALA A 74 -5.70 -0.55 -4.87
CA ALA A 74 -4.92 0.47 -5.52
C ALA A 74 -3.47 0.43 -5.03
N TRP A 75 -2.58 0.89 -5.90
CA TRP A 75 -1.23 1.29 -5.57
C TRP A 75 -1.18 2.81 -5.35
N VAL A 76 -0.46 3.30 -4.35
CA VAL A 76 -0.47 4.73 -3.96
C VAL A 76 0.95 5.27 -3.90
N ASP A 77 1.27 6.28 -4.72
CA ASP A 77 2.49 7.08 -4.60
C ASP A 77 2.26 8.21 -3.60
N ILE A 78 3.22 8.44 -2.70
CA ILE A 78 3.16 9.45 -1.65
C ILE A 78 4.44 10.27 -1.66
N ASN A 79 4.28 11.59 -1.76
CA ASN A 79 5.39 12.53 -1.61
C ASN A 79 5.32 13.27 -0.28
N PHE A 80 6.44 13.40 0.42
CA PHE A 80 6.54 14.18 1.65
C PHE A 80 7.08 15.60 1.42
N VAL A 81 6.78 16.52 2.35
CA VAL A 81 7.23 17.93 2.28
C VAL A 81 8.76 18.06 2.42
N ASN A 82 9.40 17.14 3.16
CA ASN A 82 10.83 17.24 3.47
C ASN A 82 11.68 16.34 2.55
N ASN A 83 12.68 16.93 1.89
CA ASN A 83 13.81 16.29 1.21
C ASN A 83 13.52 15.32 0.05
N GLY A 84 12.30 15.30 -0.52
CA GLY A 84 11.99 14.42 -1.64
C GLY A 84 11.91 12.94 -1.26
N ALA A 85 11.71 12.64 0.03
CA ALA A 85 11.35 11.29 0.44
C ALA A 85 10.00 10.92 -0.20
N VAL A 86 10.00 9.77 -0.89
CA VAL A 86 8.83 9.15 -1.50
C VAL A 86 8.51 7.87 -0.76
N HIS A 87 7.25 7.45 -0.80
CA HIS A 87 6.80 6.19 -0.22
C HIS A 87 5.64 5.63 -1.03
N ALA A 88 5.48 4.31 -0.99
CA ALA A 88 4.36 3.64 -1.63
C ALA A 88 3.56 2.82 -0.61
N CYS A 89 2.25 2.82 -0.77
CA CYS A 89 1.34 1.98 0.00
C CYS A 89 0.17 1.51 -0.86
N ASN A 90 -0.84 0.89 -0.26
CA ASN A 90 -2.05 0.46 -0.94
C ASN A 90 -3.30 1.20 -0.45
N ALA A 91 -4.37 1.16 -1.24
CA ALA A 91 -5.68 1.61 -0.81
C ALA A 91 -6.79 0.63 -1.23
N PHE A 92 -7.81 0.51 -0.40
CA PHE A 92 -9.03 -0.25 -0.67
C PHE A 92 -10.24 0.65 -0.49
N ASN A 93 -11.13 0.69 -1.48
CA ASN A 93 -12.41 1.36 -1.35
C ASN A 93 -13.38 0.40 -0.67
N THR A 94 -13.47 0.46 0.65
CA THR A 94 -14.34 -0.47 1.39
C THR A 94 -15.80 -0.03 1.30
N VAL A 95 -16.70 -0.99 1.08
CA VAL A 95 -18.14 -0.69 0.89
C VAL A 95 -18.83 -0.16 2.16
N ASP A 96 -18.25 -0.38 3.33
CA ASP A 96 -18.81 -0.08 4.65
C ASP A 96 -18.04 0.99 5.44
N ARG A 97 -16.80 1.32 5.05
CA ARG A 97 -15.98 2.36 5.71
C ARG A 97 -15.31 3.35 4.76
N GLY A 98 -15.56 3.24 3.46
CA GLY A 98 -14.94 4.08 2.43
C GLY A 98 -13.47 3.73 2.23
N LEU A 99 -12.69 4.71 1.77
CA LEU A 99 -11.29 4.52 1.41
C LEU A 99 -10.41 4.26 2.64
N VAL A 100 -9.66 3.16 2.63
CA VAL A 100 -8.72 2.78 3.70
C VAL A 100 -7.35 2.55 3.09
N PHE A 101 -6.30 3.11 3.71
CA PHE A 101 -4.91 2.96 3.28
C PHE A 101 -4.18 1.92 4.12
N ILE A 102 -3.41 1.07 3.45
CA ILE A 102 -2.67 -0.04 4.04
C ILE A 102 -1.19 0.08 3.67
N ASP A 103 -0.32 -0.04 4.66
CA ASP A 103 1.13 -0.09 4.49
C ASP A 103 1.66 -1.42 5.03
N CYS A 104 2.19 -2.25 4.13
CA CYS A 104 2.73 -3.58 4.43
C CYS A 104 4.27 -3.59 4.46
N THR A 105 4.93 -2.42 4.34
CA THR A 105 6.38 -2.33 4.21
C THR A 105 7.08 -2.83 5.48
N ASN A 106 7.94 -3.85 5.35
CA ASN A 106 8.62 -4.48 6.48
C ASN A 106 10.06 -3.99 6.71
N TYR A 107 10.25 -3.10 7.68
CA TYR A 107 11.57 -2.62 8.12
C TYR A 107 12.23 -3.46 9.24
N GLY A 108 11.92 -4.75 9.37
CA GLY A 108 12.60 -5.69 10.26
C GLY A 108 11.83 -6.16 11.50
N ASN A 109 10.52 -5.91 11.59
CA ASN A 109 9.67 -6.35 12.72
C ASN A 109 8.76 -7.53 12.34
N ARG A 110 8.12 -8.16 13.34
CA ARG A 110 7.06 -9.16 13.15
C ARG A 110 5.71 -8.47 13.00
N ASP A 111 4.94 -8.87 11.99
CA ASP A 111 3.69 -8.26 11.50
C ASP A 111 3.85 -6.78 11.12
N ASN A 112 3.93 -6.52 9.82
CA ASN A 112 4.09 -5.17 9.31
C ASN A 112 2.87 -4.61 8.60
N ASP A 113 1.71 -5.25 8.71
CA ASP A 113 0.50 -4.69 8.15
C ASP A 113 -0.03 -3.55 9.01
N LYS A 114 -0.20 -2.38 8.40
CA LYS A 114 -0.61 -1.15 9.10
C LYS A 114 -1.74 -0.47 8.35
N ILE A 115 -2.67 0.12 9.09
CA ILE A 115 -3.60 1.13 8.57
C ILE A 115 -2.96 2.49 8.69
N VAL A 116 -3.17 3.34 7.70
CA VAL A 116 -2.59 4.68 7.67
C VAL A 116 -3.70 5.73 7.59
N ASP A 117 -3.64 6.76 8.44
CA ASP A 117 -4.42 7.99 8.23
C ASP A 117 -3.72 8.91 7.21
N LEU A 118 -3.87 8.59 5.91
CA LEU A 118 -3.22 9.35 4.83
C LEU A 118 -4.01 10.63 4.49
N LYS A 119 -3.44 11.79 4.84
CA LYS A 119 -4.04 13.12 4.57
C LYS A 119 -2.97 14.15 4.22
N VAL A 120 -3.19 14.92 3.16
CA VAL A 120 -2.32 16.06 2.79
C VAL A 120 -2.22 17.05 3.95
N GLY A 121 -0.99 17.51 4.23
CA GLY A 121 -0.67 18.43 5.32
C GLY A 121 -0.66 17.79 6.71
N LYS A 122 -0.85 16.46 6.82
CA LYS A 122 -0.72 15.71 8.07
C LYS A 122 0.48 14.78 8.03
N GLY A 123 0.96 14.40 9.21
CA GLY A 123 2.00 13.39 9.33
C GLY A 123 1.47 12.03 8.87
N TYR A 124 2.23 11.33 8.04
CA TYR A 124 1.96 9.92 7.72
C TYR A 124 2.14 9.09 8.98
N LYS A 125 1.06 8.49 9.48
CA LYS A 125 1.02 7.78 10.76
C LYS A 125 0.41 6.39 10.55
N PRO A 126 1.25 5.35 10.47
CA PRO A 126 0.76 4.01 10.39
C PRO A 126 0.47 3.43 11.79
N GLU A 127 -0.55 2.58 11.87
CA GLU A 127 -1.02 1.89 13.07
C GLU A 127 -1.24 0.40 12.75
N GLY A 128 -0.75 -0.52 13.58
CA GLY A 128 -0.77 -1.96 13.28
C GLY A 128 -2.17 -2.56 13.11
N ILE A 129 -2.33 -3.47 12.15
CA ILE A 129 -3.57 -4.23 11.90
C ILE A 129 -3.73 -5.38 12.91
N GLY A 130 -3.99 -5.04 14.17
CA GLY A 130 -4.44 -6.00 15.19
C GLY A 130 -3.48 -6.27 16.34
N ASP A 131 -2.25 -5.75 16.31
CA ASP A 131 -1.38 -5.68 17.49
C ASP A 131 -1.18 -4.23 17.92
N CYS A 132 -1.80 -3.90 19.04
CA CYS A 132 -1.91 -2.58 19.69
C CYS A 132 -0.62 -1.84 20.00
N CYS A 133 0.53 -2.46 19.81
CA CYS A 133 1.60 -2.29 20.77
C CYS A 133 2.94 -1.87 20.15
N TYR A 134 2.95 -1.49 18.87
CA TYR A 134 4.06 -0.76 18.25
C TYR A 134 3.69 0.70 17.97
N ILE A 135 4.52 1.60 18.49
CA ILE A 135 4.48 3.02 18.14
C ILE A 135 5.29 3.18 16.87
N TYR A 136 4.62 3.46 15.75
CA TYR A 136 5.30 3.86 14.53
C TYR A 136 5.45 5.38 14.51
N TYR A 137 6.69 5.84 14.27
CA TYR A 137 6.96 7.26 14.13
C TYR A 137 6.46 7.76 12.77
N SER A 138 6.08 9.03 12.72
CA SER A 138 5.65 9.63 11.47
C SER A 138 6.82 9.71 10.48
N MET A 139 6.58 9.25 9.24
CA MET A 139 7.59 9.29 8.17
C MET A 139 7.79 10.69 7.59
N GLY A 140 6.82 11.59 7.76
CA GLY A 140 6.87 12.95 7.24
C GLY A 140 5.49 13.56 7.07
N ILE A 141 5.44 14.85 6.76
CA ILE A 141 4.19 15.53 6.40
C ILE A 141 3.88 15.22 4.94
N VAL A 142 2.71 14.67 4.67
CA VAL A 142 2.24 14.34 3.31
C VAL A 142 2.05 15.64 2.53
N LYS A 143 2.79 15.77 1.41
CA LYS A 143 2.68 16.90 0.49
C LYS A 143 1.57 16.67 -0.53
N ASN A 144 1.57 15.50 -1.16
CA ASN A 144 0.55 15.01 -2.07
C ASN A 144 0.63 13.48 -2.14
N TYR A 145 -0.35 12.86 -2.79
CA TYR A 145 -0.32 11.46 -3.16
C TYR A 145 -1.17 11.24 -4.42
N GLN A 146 -0.89 10.16 -5.14
CA GLN A 146 -1.65 9.72 -6.30
C GLN A 146 -2.05 8.26 -6.12
N ILE A 147 -3.31 7.93 -6.46
CA ILE A 147 -3.88 6.59 -6.33
C ILE A 147 -4.06 6.01 -7.73
N TYR A 148 -3.54 4.82 -7.96
CA TYR A 148 -3.58 4.09 -9.22
C TYR A 148 -4.40 2.81 -9.02
N TRP A 149 -5.53 2.69 -9.74
CA TRP A 149 -6.47 1.57 -9.64
C TRP A 149 -6.34 0.58 -10.78
#